data_AF-A0A8M1MTP7-F1
#
_entry.id   AF-A0A8M1MTP7-F1
#
_cell.length_a   1.000
_cell.length_b   1.000
_cell.length_c   1.000
_cell.angle_alpha   90.00
_cell.angle_beta   90.00
_cell.angle_gamma   90.00
#
_symmetry.space_group_name_H-M   'P 1'
#
loop_
_entity.id
_entity.type
_entity.pdbx_description
1 polymer ?
#
loop_
_entity_poly.entity_id
_entity_poly.type
_entity_poly.pdbx_seq_one_letter_code
_entity_poly.pdbx_strand_id
1 'polypeptide(L)'
;MVRAGAVGTHLPASGLDIFGDLRKMNKRQLYYQVLNFAMIVSSALMIWKGLIVLTGSESPIVVVLSGSMEPAFHRGDLLFLTNFREDPIRAGEIVVFKVEGRDIPIVHRVIKVHEKFLPYVGMVTIIMNDYPKFKYALLAVMGAYVLLKRES
;
A
#
# COMPACT_ATOMS: atom_id res chain seq x y z
N MET A 1 24.35 27.56 -61.72
CA MET A 1 22.87 27.53 -61.78
C MET A 1 22.41 26.30 -60.99
N VAL A 2 21.98 26.48 -59.75
CA VAL A 2 21.64 25.37 -58.83
C VAL A 2 20.13 25.38 -58.61
N ARG A 3 19.48 24.24 -58.89
CA ARG A 3 18.02 24.07 -58.83
C ARG A 3 17.66 23.56 -57.44
N ALA A 4 16.92 24.36 -56.67
CA ALA A 4 16.38 23.94 -55.38
C ALA A 4 15.20 22.98 -55.60
N GLY A 5 15.32 21.74 -55.12
CA GLY A 5 14.22 20.80 -55.05
C GLY A 5 13.31 21.15 -53.88
N ALA A 6 12.02 21.37 -54.15
CA ALA A 6 11.02 21.57 -53.12
C ALA A 6 10.85 20.26 -52.32
N VAL A 7 11.35 20.26 -51.09
CA VAL A 7 11.07 19.21 -50.10
C VAL A 7 9.60 19.33 -49.74
N GLY A 8 8.79 18.40 -50.23
CA GLY A 8 7.37 18.32 -49.90
C GLY A 8 7.18 18.11 -48.40
N THR A 9 6.78 19.18 -47.71
CA THR A 9 6.42 19.17 -46.30
C THR A 9 5.13 18.37 -46.13
N HIS A 10 5.27 17.09 -45.80
CA HIS A 10 4.18 16.28 -45.26
C HIS A 10 3.94 16.74 -43.82
N LEU A 11 3.19 17.84 -43.68
CA LEU A 11 2.61 18.22 -42.40
C LEU A 11 1.63 17.10 -41.98
N PRO A 12 1.72 16.59 -40.75
CA PRO A 12 0.72 15.64 -40.24
C PRO A 12 -0.62 16.37 -40.10
N ALA A 13 -1.56 16.05 -40.98
CA ALA A 13 -2.91 16.58 -40.92
C ALA A 13 -3.64 16.06 -39.68
N SER A 14 -4.23 17.02 -38.97
CA SER A 14 -5.03 16.92 -37.76
C SER A 14 -6.18 15.90 -37.85
N GLY A 15 -6.33 15.04 -36.83
CA GLY A 15 -7.55 14.40 -36.29
C GLY A 15 -8.59 13.78 -37.25
N LEU A 16 -9.06 14.52 -38.24
CA LEU A 16 -10.04 14.16 -39.26
C LEU A 16 -9.58 13.01 -40.18
N ASP A 17 -8.28 12.90 -40.47
CA ASP A 17 -7.76 11.82 -41.33
C ASP A 17 -7.75 10.46 -40.62
N ILE A 18 -7.54 10.43 -39.29
CA ILE A 18 -7.57 9.19 -38.50
C ILE A 18 -8.96 8.55 -38.55
N PHE A 19 -10.02 9.35 -38.44
CA PHE A 19 -11.41 8.88 -38.55
C PHE A 19 -11.77 8.43 -39.97
N GLY A 20 -11.22 9.10 -40.99
CA GLY A 20 -11.36 8.70 -42.40
C GLY A 20 -10.67 7.37 -42.72
N ASP A 21 -9.48 7.15 -42.15
CA ASP A 21 -8.68 5.93 -42.33
C ASP A 21 -9.27 4.74 -41.57
N LEU A 22 -9.75 4.96 -40.33
CA LEU A 22 -10.48 3.93 -39.56
C LEU A 22 -11.72 3.42 -40.31
N ARG A 23 -12.41 4.29 -41.06
CA ARG A 23 -13.60 3.93 -41.83
C ARG A 23 -13.28 3.17 -43.12
N LYS A 24 -12.08 3.32 -43.66
CA LYS A 24 -11.62 2.64 -44.89
C LYS A 24 -10.97 1.27 -44.62
N MET A 25 -10.70 0.93 -43.36
CA MET A 25 -10.05 -0.33 -42.99
C MET A 25 -10.98 -1.55 -43.16
N ASN A 26 -10.46 -2.59 -43.81
CA ASN A 26 -11.13 -3.89 -43.88
C ASN A 26 -11.40 -4.44 -42.47
N LYS A 27 -12.57 -5.05 -42.24
CA LYS A 27 -12.96 -5.59 -40.91
C LYS A 27 -11.86 -6.46 -40.28
N ARG A 28 -11.18 -7.28 -41.09
CA ARG A 28 -10.06 -8.13 -40.65
C ARG A 28 -8.85 -7.32 -40.17
N GLN A 29 -8.51 -6.23 -40.86
CA GLN A 29 -7.40 -5.35 -40.50
C GLN A 29 -7.70 -4.57 -39.21
N LEU A 30 -8.94 -4.12 -39.04
CA LEU A 30 -9.41 -3.51 -37.79
C LEU A 30 -9.29 -4.50 -36.62
N TYR A 31 -9.67 -5.78 -36.79
CA TYR A 31 -9.49 -6.80 -35.75
C TYR A 31 -8.02 -6.98 -35.34
N TYR A 32 -7.09 -7.07 -36.30
CA TYR A 32 -5.66 -7.21 -35.97
C TYR A 32 -5.10 -5.96 -35.27
N GLN A 33 -5.54 -4.77 -35.66
CA GLN A 33 -5.12 -3.53 -35.02
C GLN A 33 -5.63 -3.43 -33.58
N VAL A 34 -6.89 -3.80 -33.34
CA VAL A 34 -7.47 -3.88 -32.00
C VAL A 34 -6.78 -4.96 -31.18
N LEU A 35 -6.51 -6.13 -31.75
CA LEU A 35 -5.85 -7.23 -31.06
C LEU A 35 -4.42 -6.86 -30.65
N ASN A 36 -3.64 -6.24 -31.55
CA ASN A 36 -2.29 -5.76 -31.22
C ASN A 36 -2.31 -4.71 -30.12
N PHE A 37 -3.26 -3.77 -30.18
CA PHE A 37 -3.43 -2.79 -29.11
C PHE A 37 -3.80 -3.46 -27.78
N ALA A 38 -4.72 -4.43 -27.81
CA ALA A 38 -5.11 -5.20 -26.64
C ALA A 38 -3.91 -5.95 -26.04
N MET A 39 -3.05 -6.56 -26.86
CA MET A 39 -1.84 -7.24 -26.38
C MET A 39 -0.86 -6.28 -25.67
N ILE A 40 -0.68 -5.06 -26.18
CA ILE A 40 0.18 -4.05 -25.54
C ILE A 40 -0.40 -3.62 -24.18
N VAL A 41 -1.71 -3.38 -24.11
CA VAL A 41 -2.36 -3.01 -22.85
C VAL A 41 -2.31 -4.18 -21.86
N SER A 42 -2.54 -5.41 -22.32
CA SER A 42 -2.45 -6.62 -21.49
C SER A 42 -1.04 -6.83 -20.94
N SER A 43 0.01 -6.63 -21.74
CA SER A 43 1.40 -6.79 -21.27
C SER A 43 1.78 -5.73 -20.22
N ALA A 44 1.35 -4.47 -20.42
CA ALA A 44 1.55 -3.41 -19.44
C ALA A 44 0.87 -3.73 -18.10
N LEU A 45 -0.38 -4.21 -18.14
CA LEU A 45 -1.12 -4.64 -16.94
C LEU A 45 -0.50 -5.86 -16.28
N MET A 46 0.03 -6.82 -17.06
CA MET A 46 0.75 -7.98 -16.53
C MET A 46 2.01 -7.58 -15.76
N ILE A 47 2.77 -6.61 -16.26
CA ILE A 47 3.96 -6.09 -15.56
C ILE A 47 3.54 -5.45 -14.23
N TRP A 48 2.50 -4.61 -14.24
CA TRP A 48 1.99 -3.96 -13.02
C TRP A 48 1.48 -4.97 -11.99
N LYS A 49 0.67 -5.94 -12.41
CA LYS A 49 0.16 -7.01 -11.54
C LYS A 49 1.26 -7.94 -11.07
N GLY A 50 2.25 -8.22 -11.92
CA GLY A 50 3.45 -8.97 -11.56
C GLY A 50 4.21 -8.29 -10.43
N LEU A 51 4.39 -6.97 -10.50
CA LEU A 51 5.05 -6.21 -9.43
C LEU A 51 4.26 -6.25 -8.11
N ILE A 52 2.93 -6.13 -8.16
CA ILE A 52 2.06 -6.27 -6.98
C ILE A 52 2.23 -7.65 -6.34
N VAL A 53 2.23 -8.71 -7.15
CA VAL A 53 2.36 -10.09 -6.65
C VAL A 53 3.76 -10.35 -6.07
N LEU A 54 4.81 -9.89 -6.74
CA LEU A 54 6.20 -10.09 -6.30
C LEU A 54 6.52 -9.36 -5.00
N THR A 55 6.05 -8.12 -4.88
CA THR A 55 6.28 -7.31 -3.68
C THR A 55 5.34 -7.65 -2.52
N GLY A 56 4.25 -8.38 -2.77
CA GLY A 56 3.21 -8.66 -1.77
C GLY A 56 2.47 -7.41 -1.27
N SER A 57 2.64 -6.28 -1.96
CA SER A 57 2.06 -4.98 -1.61
C SER A 57 0.99 -4.57 -2.61
N GLU A 58 -0.15 -4.07 -2.12
CA GLU A 58 -1.22 -3.52 -2.98
C GLU A 58 -0.75 -2.31 -3.78
N SER A 59 0.28 -1.61 -3.29
CA SER A 59 0.87 -0.43 -3.91
C SER A 59 2.39 -0.54 -3.85
N PRO A 60 3.03 -1.21 -4.83
CA PRO A 60 4.48 -1.42 -4.83
C PRO A 60 5.28 -0.11 -4.96
N ILE A 61 4.68 0.95 -5.51
CA ILE A 61 5.30 2.25 -5.71
C ILE A 61 4.40 3.32 -5.10
N VAL A 62 4.95 4.16 -4.23
CA VAL A 62 4.26 5.33 -3.66
C VAL A 62 5.17 6.56 -3.71
N VAL A 63 4.57 7.75 -3.77
CA VAL A 63 5.32 9.01 -3.81
C VAL A 63 5.20 9.75 -2.49
N VAL A 64 6.29 10.37 -2.03
CA VAL A 64 6.32 11.16 -0.81
C VAL A 64 5.66 12.51 -1.06
N LEU A 65 4.51 12.73 -0.41
CA LEU A 65 3.73 13.96 -0.56
C LEU A 65 4.18 15.10 0.37
N SER A 66 4.85 14.78 1.49
CA SER A 66 5.20 15.75 2.53
C SER A 66 6.63 15.58 3.05
N GLY A 67 7.22 16.68 3.52
CA GLY A 67 8.61 16.74 4.00
C GLY A 67 8.80 16.42 5.49
N SER A 68 7.87 15.70 6.13
CA SER A 68 7.97 15.42 7.58
C SER A 68 9.09 14.44 7.93
N MET A 69 9.65 13.75 6.93
CA MET A 69 10.72 12.76 7.08
C MET A 69 12.08 13.30 6.63
N GLU A 70 12.22 14.61 6.44
CA GLU A 70 13.52 15.25 6.16
C GLU A 70 14.50 15.02 7.33
N PRO A 71 15.78 14.69 7.06
CA PRO A 71 16.49 14.72 5.78
C PRO A 71 16.45 13.41 4.97
N ALA A 72 15.78 12.36 5.47
CA ALA A 72 15.82 11.03 4.84
C ALA A 72 14.96 10.94 3.56
N PHE A 73 13.88 11.72 3.49
CA PHE A 73 13.00 11.79 2.32
C PHE A 73 12.61 13.22 2.02
N HIS A 74 12.57 13.54 0.73
CA HIS A 74 12.12 14.81 0.20
C HIS A 74 10.77 14.65 -0.51
N ARG A 75 10.06 15.77 -0.69
CA ARG A 75 8.80 15.77 -1.45
C ARG A 75 9.09 15.37 -2.90
N GLY A 76 8.38 14.36 -3.38
CA GLY A 76 8.56 13.81 -4.74
C GLY A 76 9.41 12.54 -4.80
N ASP A 77 9.99 12.08 -3.70
CA ASP A 77 10.73 10.81 -3.69
C ASP A 77 9.79 9.63 -3.95
N LEU A 78 10.24 8.68 -4.77
CA LEU A 78 9.54 7.41 -4.99
C LEU A 78 10.01 6.36 -3.98
N LEU A 79 9.06 5.79 -3.25
CA LEU A 79 9.29 4.67 -2.35
C LEU A 79 8.82 3.39 -3.01
N PHE A 80 9.69 2.39 -2.99
CA PHE A 80 9.33 1.02 -3.33
C PHE A 80 8.93 0.29 -2.06
N LEU A 81 7.72 -0.27 -2.06
CA LEU A 81 7.16 -0.99 -0.93
C LEU A 81 7.23 -2.49 -1.18
N THR A 82 7.87 -3.20 -0.27
CA THR A 82 7.86 -4.67 -0.21
C THR A 82 7.25 -5.11 1.10
N ASN A 83 6.33 -6.06 1.04
CA ASN A 83 5.57 -6.55 2.18
C ASN A 83 5.82 -8.05 2.35
N PHE A 84 6.97 -8.39 2.94
CA PHE A 84 7.30 -9.75 3.32
C PHE A 84 6.78 -10.03 4.73
N ARG A 85 5.79 -10.91 4.85
CA ARG A 85 5.13 -11.20 6.14
C ARG A 85 6.02 -11.95 7.13
N GLU A 86 7.13 -12.52 6.66
CA GLU A 86 8.03 -13.36 7.44
C GLU A 86 9.15 -12.55 8.13
N ASP A 87 9.39 -11.31 7.71
CA ASP A 87 10.44 -10.47 8.28
C ASP A 87 9.90 -9.61 9.43
N PRO A 88 10.40 -9.80 10.68
CA PRO A 88 9.98 -8.96 11.79
C PRO A 88 10.51 -7.54 11.61
N ILE A 89 9.63 -6.56 11.82
CA ILE A 89 9.95 -5.12 11.73
C ILE A 89 10.98 -4.78 12.81
N ARG A 90 12.03 -4.04 12.43
CA ARG A 90 13.13 -3.62 13.31
C ARG A 90 13.11 -2.12 13.59
N ALA A 91 13.70 -1.73 14.73
CA ALA A 91 13.96 -0.33 15.01
C ALA A 91 14.92 0.25 13.96
N GLY A 92 14.59 1.42 13.42
CA GLY A 92 15.32 2.12 12.36
C GLY A 92 14.69 2.00 10.97
N GLU A 93 13.81 1.03 10.74
CA GLU A 93 13.15 0.80 9.46
C GLU A 93 12.11 1.88 9.15
N ILE A 94 11.91 2.13 7.85
CA ILE A 94 10.86 3.02 7.36
C ILE A 94 9.69 2.16 6.92
N VAL A 95 8.56 2.31 7.59
CA VAL A 95 7.35 1.55 7.33
C VAL A 95 6.28 2.46 6.75
N VAL A 96 5.53 1.91 5.80
CA VAL A 96 4.37 2.58 5.21
C VAL A 96 3.15 1.75 5.52
N PHE A 97 2.17 2.37 6.16
CA PHE A 97 0.92 1.72 6.50
C PHE A 97 -0.26 2.57 6.06
N LYS A 98 -1.33 1.88 5.67
CA LYS A 98 -2.63 2.50 5.37
C LYS A 98 -3.49 2.41 6.62
N VAL A 99 -4.09 3.54 7.02
CA VAL A 99 -5.03 3.59 8.15
C VAL A 99 -6.44 3.42 7.61
N GLU A 100 -7.27 2.61 8.27
CA GLU A 100 -8.68 2.46 7.91
C GLU A 100 -9.40 3.83 7.99
N GLY A 101 -10.03 4.25 6.90
CA GLY A 101 -10.66 5.57 6.78
C GLY A 101 -9.76 6.68 6.23
N ARG A 102 -8.49 6.39 5.87
CA ARG A 102 -7.63 7.32 5.11
C ARG A 102 -7.15 6.68 3.81
N ASP A 103 -7.34 7.40 2.71
CA ASP A 103 -6.90 6.96 1.38
C ASP A 103 -5.40 7.16 1.14
N ILE A 104 -4.75 8.01 1.95
CA ILE A 104 -3.33 8.35 1.81
C ILE A 104 -2.49 7.49 2.76
N PRO A 105 -1.52 6.71 2.25
CA PRO A 105 -0.62 5.92 3.07
C PRO A 105 0.34 6.84 3.86
N ILE A 106 0.66 6.46 5.09
CA ILE A 106 1.48 7.27 5.99
C ILE A 106 2.85 6.60 6.14
N VAL A 107 3.91 7.37 5.94
CA VAL A 107 5.30 6.93 6.06
C VAL A 107 5.84 7.35 7.43
N HIS A 108 6.37 6.41 8.22
CA HIS A 108 7.03 6.69 9.51
C HIS A 108 8.30 5.87 9.69
N ARG A 109 9.23 6.38 10.51
CA ARG A 109 10.41 5.64 10.98
C ARG A 109 10.09 4.92 12.28
N VAL A 110 10.37 3.62 12.33
CA VAL A 110 10.25 2.81 13.54
C VAL A 110 11.35 3.22 14.51
N ILE A 111 10.99 3.74 15.68
CA ILE A 111 11.97 4.14 16.71
C ILE A 111 12.23 2.99 17.68
N LYS A 112 11.17 2.30 18.11
CA LYS A 112 11.26 1.22 19.10
C LYS A 112 10.16 0.19 18.86
N VAL A 113 10.56 -1.07 18.81
CA VAL A 113 9.66 -2.21 18.72
C VAL A 113 9.46 -2.75 20.13
N HIS A 114 8.20 -2.93 20.54
CA HIS A 114 7.86 -3.48 21.84
C HIS A 114 7.37 -4.92 21.68
N GLU A 115 8.27 -5.88 21.87
CA GLU A 115 7.89 -7.29 22.00
C GLU A 115 7.32 -7.50 23.41
N LYS A 116 6.03 -7.76 23.52
CA LYS A 116 5.36 -7.98 24.81
C LYS A 116 5.76 -9.34 25.40
N PHE A 117 6.89 -9.39 26.07
CA PHE A 117 7.33 -10.53 26.88
C PHE A 117 6.83 -10.38 28.33
N LEU A 118 5.51 -10.37 28.55
CA LEU A 118 4.92 -10.43 29.90
C LEU A 118 3.92 -11.57 29.99
N PRO A 119 4.39 -12.83 30.04
CA PRO A 119 3.52 -13.99 29.86
C PRO A 119 2.42 -14.02 30.91
N TYR A 120 2.70 -13.85 32.20
CA TYR A 120 1.66 -14.05 33.23
C TYR A 120 1.11 -12.76 33.83
N VAL A 121 1.98 -11.82 34.24
CA VAL A 121 1.54 -10.57 34.89
C VAL A 121 0.76 -9.69 33.92
N GLY A 122 1.16 -9.65 32.64
CA GLY A 122 0.43 -8.95 31.59
C GLY A 122 -0.96 -9.52 31.34
N MET A 123 -1.09 -10.85 31.29
CA MET A 123 -2.39 -11.52 31.17
C MET A 123 -3.30 -11.21 32.36
N VAL A 124 -2.79 -11.26 33.60
CA VAL A 124 -3.57 -10.89 34.78
C VAL A 124 -4.03 -9.44 34.73
N THR A 125 -3.16 -8.53 34.26
CA THR A 125 -3.48 -7.09 34.18
C THR A 125 -4.53 -6.82 33.10
N ILE A 126 -4.42 -7.47 31.94
CA ILE A 126 -5.38 -7.37 30.83
C ILE A 126 -6.74 -7.97 31.25
N ILE A 127 -6.75 -9.16 31.86
CA ILE A 127 -8.00 -9.79 32.34
C ILE A 127 -8.66 -8.93 33.43
N MET A 128 -7.88 -8.37 34.35
CA MET A 128 -8.40 -7.50 35.41
C MET A 128 -8.91 -6.15 34.88
N ASN A 129 -8.41 -5.70 33.72
CA ASN A 129 -8.87 -4.50 33.03
C ASN A 129 -10.11 -4.75 32.15
N ASP A 130 -10.08 -5.81 31.33
CA ASP A 130 -11.14 -6.12 30.34
C ASP A 130 -12.41 -6.68 31.00
N TYR A 131 -12.28 -7.32 32.17
CA TYR A 131 -13.42 -7.79 32.96
C TYR A 131 -13.46 -7.13 34.34
N PRO A 132 -13.96 -5.88 34.44
CA PRO A 132 -14.07 -5.18 35.72
C PRO A 132 -14.92 -5.95 36.75
N LYS A 133 -15.88 -6.76 36.30
CA LYS A 133 -16.68 -7.65 37.16
C LYS A 133 -15.83 -8.69 37.90
N PHE A 134 -14.75 -9.18 37.29
CA PHE A 134 -13.85 -10.18 37.88
C PHE A 134 -13.08 -9.60 39.07
N LYS A 135 -12.64 -8.34 38.97
CA LYS A 135 -12.00 -7.60 40.06
C LYS A 135 -12.92 -7.48 41.28
N TYR A 136 -14.18 -7.12 41.07
CA TYR A 136 -15.16 -7.00 42.16
C TYR A 136 -15.52 -8.36 42.78
N ALA A 137 -15.62 -9.42 41.98
CA ALA A 137 -15.84 -10.77 42.48
C ALA A 137 -14.70 -11.26 43.39
N LEU A 138 -13.44 -11.03 42.99
CA LEU A 138 -12.26 -11.39 43.79
C LEU A 138 -12.24 -10.64 45.14
N LEU A 139 -12.53 -9.34 45.12
CA LEU A 139 -12.63 -8.54 46.34
C LEU A 139 -13.77 -9.00 47.26
N ALA A 140 -14.91 -9.40 46.69
CA ALA A 140 -16.04 -9.93 47.46
C ALA A 140 -15.69 -11.26 48.15
N VAL A 141 -15.02 -12.19 47.45
CA VAL A 141 -14.57 -13.47 48.02
C VAL A 141 -13.53 -13.27 49.11
N MET A 142 -12.55 -12.38 48.87
CA MET A 142 -11.56 -12.00 49.88
C MET A 142 -12.21 -11.36 51.11
N GLY A 143 -13.18 -10.47 50.92
CA GLY A 143 -13.95 -9.87 52.00
C GLY A 143 -14.75 -10.89 52.80
N ALA A 144 -15.43 -11.82 52.13
CA ALA A 144 -16.17 -12.89 52.78
C ALA A 144 -15.25 -13.84 53.56
N TYR A 145 -14.10 -14.19 53.00
CA TYR A 145 -13.09 -15.02 53.70
C TYR A 145 -12.56 -14.35 54.96
N VAL A 146 -12.27 -13.05 54.90
CA VAL A 146 -11.82 -12.27 56.06
C VAL A 146 -12.89 -12.21 57.15
N LEU A 147 -14.17 -12.06 56.78
CA LEU A 147 -15.27 -12.04 57.74
C LEU A 147 -15.47 -13.40 58.42
N LEU A 148 -15.43 -14.49 57.65
CA LEU A 148 -15.58 -15.85 58.20
C LEU A 148 -14.40 -16.26 59.10
N LYS A 149 -13.20 -15.72 58.85
CA LYS A 149 -12.00 -16.03 59.66
C LYS A 149 -11.90 -15.21 60.94
N ARG A 150 -12.67 -14.14 61.08
CA ARG A 150 -12.68 -13.28 62.29
C ARG A 150 -13.50 -13.87 63.44
N GLU A 151 -14.30 -14.90 63.18
CA GLU A 151 -15.19 -15.57 64.14
C GLU A 151 -14.60 -16.83 64.80
N SER A 152 -13.36 -17.22 64.45
CA SER A 152 -12.58 -18.29 65.11
C SER A 152 -11.38 -17.71 65.86
#